data_AF-A0A843FG80-F1
#
_entry.id   AF-A0A843FG80-F1
#
_cell.length_a   1.000
_cell.length_b   1.000
_cell.length_c   1.000
_cell.angle_alpha   90.00
_cell.angle_beta   90.00
_cell.angle_gamma   90.00
#
_symmetry.space_group_name_H-M   'P 1'
#
loop_
_entity.id
_entity.type
_entity.pdbx_description
1 polymer ?
#
loop_
_entity_poly.entity_id
_entity_poly.type
_entity_poly.pdbx_seq_one_letter_code
_entity_poly.pdbx_strand_id
1 'polypeptide(L)'
;MKFDTSKIEGYAEMSAEDKVQALEGFEIEVPAPKENDDTEKLRAALTKANSEAAEWKRQFREKQTEQERAEAERVEREKAVEEELRGLRRDKAVSGFLAQCVTLGYDNDLALRAAEAMADGNAAEILACQQEFIEAKTKQIEANALNKQPGLTTGAPPVGAKDKEETNKLRGYFGLPPIS
;
A
#
# COMPACT_ATOMS: atom_id res chain seq x y z
N MET A 1 67.11 -40.05 -18.16
CA MET A 1 66.37 -41.31 -18.31
C MET A 1 67.41 -42.41 -18.46
N LYS A 2 67.53 -43.32 -17.49
CA LYS A 2 68.53 -44.41 -17.55
C LYS A 2 67.82 -45.64 -18.10
N PHE A 3 68.35 -46.22 -19.16
CA PHE A 3 67.84 -47.46 -19.74
C PHE A 3 68.16 -48.63 -18.81
N ASP A 4 67.15 -49.44 -18.52
CA ASP A 4 67.29 -50.60 -17.66
C ASP A 4 67.74 -51.80 -18.51
N THR A 5 69.06 -52.02 -18.60
CA THR A 5 69.67 -53.05 -19.44
C THR A 5 69.68 -54.43 -18.81
N SER A 6 69.00 -54.61 -17.67
CA SER A 6 68.87 -55.87 -16.93
C SER A 6 68.11 -56.96 -17.71
N LYS A 7 67.44 -56.59 -18.79
CA LYS A 7 66.65 -57.50 -19.64
C LYS A 7 67.40 -57.99 -20.88
N ILE A 8 68.65 -57.55 -21.09
CA ILE A 8 69.49 -58.01 -22.20
C ILE A 8 70.57 -58.94 -21.61
N GLU A 9 70.38 -60.26 -21.79
CA GLU A 9 71.33 -61.26 -21.31
C GLU A 9 72.72 -61.06 -21.96
N GLY A 10 73.77 -60.98 -21.15
CA GLY A 10 75.17 -60.85 -21.64
C GLY A 10 75.64 -59.43 -21.99
N TYR A 11 74.86 -58.38 -21.72
CA TYR A 11 75.17 -56.99 -22.10
C TYR A 11 76.51 -56.44 -21.53
N ALA A 12 77.06 -57.05 -20.47
CA ALA A 12 78.35 -56.66 -19.91
C ALA A 12 79.55 -57.12 -20.77
N GLU A 13 79.46 -58.28 -21.44
CA GLU A 13 80.58 -58.95 -22.11
C GLU A 13 80.64 -58.76 -23.64
N MET A 14 79.65 -58.08 -24.24
CA MET A 14 79.61 -57.83 -25.69
C MET A 14 80.56 -56.71 -26.15
N SER A 15 80.98 -56.75 -27.42
CA SER A 15 81.68 -55.65 -28.12
C SER A 15 80.77 -54.42 -28.22
N ALA A 16 81.36 -53.22 -28.31
CA ALA A 16 80.61 -51.96 -28.35
C ALA A 16 79.60 -51.89 -29.51
N GLU A 17 79.90 -52.56 -30.63
CA GLU A 17 79.05 -52.60 -31.82
C GLU A 17 77.81 -53.47 -31.63
N ASP A 18 77.94 -54.63 -30.98
CA ASP A 18 76.80 -55.53 -30.75
C ASP A 18 75.82 -54.96 -29.70
N LYS A 19 76.31 -54.16 -28.76
CA LYS A 19 75.46 -53.46 -27.78
C LYS A 19 74.59 -52.39 -28.43
N VAL A 20 75.13 -51.69 -29.43
CA VAL A 20 74.38 -50.71 -30.23
C VAL A 20 73.31 -51.43 -31.04
N GLN A 21 73.64 -52.57 -31.65
CA GLN A 21 72.68 -53.36 -32.42
C GLN A 21 71.56 -53.98 -31.56
N ALA A 22 71.90 -54.44 -30.35
CA ALA A 22 70.92 -54.95 -29.38
C ALA A 22 70.01 -53.84 -28.82
N LEU A 23 70.51 -52.61 -28.69
CA LEU A 23 69.71 -51.44 -28.33
C LEU A 23 68.83 -50.95 -29.48
N GLU A 24 69.35 -50.97 -30.72
CA GLU A 24 68.62 -50.58 -31.93
C GLU A 24 67.51 -51.58 -32.28
N GLY A 25 67.70 -52.87 -31.97
CA GLY A 25 66.70 -53.93 -32.13
C GLY A 25 65.73 -54.08 -30.95
N PHE A 26 65.92 -53.35 -29.85
CA PHE A 26 65.00 -53.40 -28.70
C PHE A 26 63.76 -52.55 -28.98
N GLU A 27 62.84 -53.13 -29.74
CA GLU A 27 61.52 -52.56 -29.96
C GLU A 27 60.78 -52.55 -28.62
N ILE A 28 60.57 -51.35 -28.08
CA ILE A 28 59.67 -51.16 -26.94
C ILE A 28 58.29 -51.56 -27.43
N GLU A 29 57.80 -52.73 -27.02
CA GLU A 29 56.38 -53.03 -27.03
C GLU A 29 55.72 -52.00 -26.10
N VAL A 30 55.33 -50.86 -26.68
CA VAL A 30 54.44 -49.91 -26.03
C VAL A 30 53.15 -50.69 -25.86
N PRO A 31 52.76 -51.05 -24.62
CA PRO A 31 51.50 -51.75 -24.43
C PRO A 31 50.42 -50.86 -25.03
N ALA A 32 49.67 -51.41 -26.00
CA ALA A 32 48.61 -50.69 -26.69
C ALA A 32 47.77 -49.94 -25.64
N PRO A 33 47.56 -48.62 -25.82
CA PRO A 33 47.03 -47.79 -24.77
C PRO A 33 45.64 -48.31 -24.37
N LYS A 34 45.49 -48.75 -23.11
CA LYS A 34 44.18 -48.89 -22.45
C LYS A 34 43.46 -47.53 -22.29
N GLU A 35 43.90 -46.50 -23.02
CA GLU A 35 43.37 -45.15 -22.97
C GLU A 35 41.95 -45.07 -23.51
N ASN A 36 41.52 -45.96 -24.41
CA ASN A 36 40.18 -45.87 -24.99
C ASN A 36 39.05 -46.12 -23.97
N ASP A 37 39.15 -47.14 -23.12
CA ASP A 37 38.10 -47.47 -22.15
C ASP A 37 37.95 -46.43 -21.03
N ASP A 38 39.08 -45.92 -20.51
CA ASP A 38 39.06 -44.96 -19.42
C ASP A 38 38.74 -43.54 -19.92
N THR A 39 39.16 -43.18 -21.13
CA THR A 39 38.76 -41.91 -21.75
C THR A 39 37.28 -41.92 -22.16
N GLU A 40 36.74 -43.05 -22.63
CA GLU A 40 35.30 -43.18 -22.90
C GLU A 40 34.46 -43.08 -21.63
N LYS A 41 34.86 -43.72 -20.53
CA LYS A 41 34.20 -43.58 -19.21
C LYS A 41 34.25 -42.13 -18.70
N LEU A 42 35.40 -41.47 -18.82
CA LEU A 42 35.55 -40.06 -18.44
C LEU A 42 34.68 -39.14 -19.30
N ARG A 43 34.61 -39.39 -20.61
CA ARG A 43 33.70 -38.66 -21.53
C ARG A 43 32.24 -38.90 -21.18
N ALA A 44 31.83 -40.13 -20.90
CA ALA A 44 30.48 -40.45 -20.48
C ALA A 44 30.11 -39.77 -19.15
N ALA A 45 31.02 -39.77 -18.17
CA ALA A 45 30.85 -39.07 -16.91
C ALA A 45 30.75 -37.55 -17.10
N LEU A 46 31.58 -36.97 -17.97
CA LEU A 46 31.56 -35.54 -18.29
C LEU A 46 30.26 -35.14 -19.00
N THR A 47 29.80 -35.93 -19.98
CA THR A 47 28.54 -35.68 -20.67
C THR A 47 27.35 -35.76 -19.71
N LYS A 48 27.35 -36.72 -18.79
CA LYS A 48 26.32 -36.84 -17.75
C LYS A 48 26.32 -35.66 -16.77
N ALA A 49 27.50 -35.26 -16.30
CA ALA A 49 27.62 -34.09 -15.42
C ALA A 49 27.18 -32.79 -16.13
N ASN A 50 27.50 -32.65 -17.42
CA ASN A 50 27.05 -31.51 -18.23
C ASN A 50 25.53 -31.50 -18.45
N SER A 51 24.91 -32.67 -18.69
CA SER A 51 23.45 -32.74 -18.81
C SER A 51 22.75 -32.42 -17.49
N GLU A 52 23.25 -32.94 -16.37
CA GLU A 52 22.71 -32.62 -15.05
C GLU A 52 22.86 -31.13 -14.75
N ALA A 53 24.03 -30.53 -15.01
CA ALA A 53 24.23 -29.09 -14.84
C ALA A 53 23.31 -28.24 -15.73
N ALA A 54 23.03 -28.69 -16.96
CA ALA A 54 22.09 -28.02 -17.86
C ALA A 54 20.65 -28.11 -17.37
N GLU A 55 20.23 -29.27 -16.83
CA GLU A 55 18.92 -29.47 -16.22
C GLU A 55 18.75 -28.64 -14.95
N TRP A 56 19.74 -28.62 -14.06
CA TRP A 56 19.74 -27.76 -12.86
C TRP A 56 19.63 -26.29 -13.23
N LYS A 57 20.34 -25.85 -14.28
CA LYS A 57 20.26 -24.47 -14.76
C LYS A 57 18.88 -24.13 -15.36
N ARG A 58 18.21 -25.09 -16.03
CA ARG A 58 16.83 -24.92 -16.49
C ARG A 58 15.85 -24.84 -15.33
N GLN A 59 15.89 -25.80 -14.41
CA GLN A 59 15.00 -25.82 -13.25
C GLN A 59 15.18 -24.59 -12.36
N PHE A 60 16.40 -24.10 -12.19
CA PHE A 60 16.65 -22.88 -11.41
C PHE A 60 16.03 -21.64 -12.07
N ARG A 61 16.16 -21.52 -13.39
CA ARG A 61 15.53 -20.44 -14.16
C ARG A 61 14.01 -20.53 -14.09
N GLU A 62 13.44 -21.71 -14.27
CA GLU A 62 12.00 -21.95 -14.16
C GLU A 62 11.49 -21.58 -12.76
N LYS A 63 12.15 -22.05 -11.70
CA LYS A 63 11.81 -21.70 -10.31
C LYS A 63 11.91 -20.20 -10.03
N GLN A 64 12.94 -19.52 -10.54
CA GLN A 64 13.02 -18.06 -10.44
C GLN A 64 11.83 -17.38 -11.13
N THR A 65 11.48 -17.80 -12.34
CA THR A 65 10.34 -17.20 -13.06
C THR A 65 8.98 -17.52 -12.42
N GLU A 66 8.84 -18.64 -11.73
CA GLU A 66 7.64 -18.94 -10.92
C GLU A 66 7.60 -18.12 -9.63
N GLN A 67 8.73 -17.97 -8.95
CA GLN A 67 8.82 -17.13 -7.74
C GLN A 67 8.54 -15.67 -8.05
N GLU A 68 9.12 -15.11 -9.12
CA GLU A 68 8.85 -13.73 -9.55
C GLU A 68 7.37 -13.50 -9.88
N ARG A 69 6.71 -14.47 -10.53
CA ARG A 69 5.26 -14.40 -10.79
C ARG A 69 4.43 -14.51 -9.51
N ALA A 70 4.79 -15.41 -8.61
CA ALA A 70 4.10 -15.57 -7.33
C ALA A 70 4.27 -14.33 -6.44
N GLU A 71 5.44 -13.70 -6.45
CA GLU A 71 5.70 -12.45 -5.74
C GLU A 71 4.91 -11.29 -6.35
N ALA A 72 4.86 -11.17 -7.68
CA ALA A 72 4.03 -10.17 -8.35
C ALA A 72 2.54 -10.34 -7.99
N GLU A 73 2.02 -11.58 -8.04
CA GLU A 73 0.64 -11.88 -7.68
C GLU A 73 0.36 -11.63 -6.18
N ARG A 74 1.33 -11.90 -5.30
CA ARG A 74 1.22 -11.56 -3.88
C ARG A 74 1.18 -10.06 -3.65
N VAL A 75 2.04 -9.29 -4.32
CA VAL A 75 2.06 -7.83 -4.21
C VAL A 75 0.76 -7.23 -4.75
N GLU A 76 0.21 -7.76 -5.85
CA GLU A 76 -1.11 -7.32 -6.34
C GLU A 76 -2.24 -7.66 -5.37
N ARG A 77 -2.25 -8.88 -4.81
CA ARG A 77 -3.24 -9.27 -3.79
C ARG A 77 -3.13 -8.41 -2.53
N GLU A 78 -1.92 -8.17 -2.05
CA GLU A 78 -1.67 -7.33 -0.88
C GLU A 78 -2.14 -5.90 -1.13
N LYS A 79 -1.85 -5.31 -2.30
CA LYS A 79 -2.37 -3.99 -2.69
C LYS A 79 -3.89 -3.95 -2.75
N ALA A 80 -4.51 -4.94 -3.38
CA ALA A 80 -5.97 -5.02 -3.47
C ALA A 80 -6.62 -5.08 -2.08
N VAL A 81 -6.07 -5.92 -1.19
CA VAL A 81 -6.54 -6.03 0.20
C VAL A 81 -6.29 -4.73 0.98
N GLU A 82 -5.16 -4.07 0.79
CA GLU A 82 -4.88 -2.78 1.42
C GLU A 82 -5.84 -1.67 0.96
N GLU A 83 -6.17 -1.63 -0.34
CA GLU A 83 -7.13 -0.70 -0.91
C GLU A 83 -8.54 -0.95 -0.37
N GLU A 84 -8.99 -2.21 -0.32
CA GLU A 84 -10.27 -2.59 0.29
C GLU A 84 -10.33 -2.22 1.78
N LEU A 85 -9.28 -2.53 2.54
CA LEU A 85 -9.21 -2.18 3.96
C LEU A 85 -9.23 -0.65 4.17
N ARG A 86 -8.58 0.10 3.29
CA ARG A 86 -8.61 1.56 3.33
C ARG A 86 -10.01 2.09 3.05
N GLY A 87 -10.70 1.55 2.04
CA GLY A 87 -12.09 1.89 1.73
C GLY A 87 -13.02 1.61 2.91
N LEU A 88 -12.97 0.40 3.47
CA LEU A 88 -13.79 0.02 4.63
C LEU A 88 -13.53 0.89 5.85
N ARG A 89 -12.28 1.25 6.12
CA ARG A 89 -11.92 2.17 7.21
C ARG A 89 -12.48 3.56 6.97
N ARG A 90 -12.44 4.06 5.74
CA ARG A 90 -13.02 5.34 5.34
C ARG A 90 -14.54 5.33 5.54
N ASP A 91 -15.25 4.33 5.02
CA ASP A 91 -16.72 4.24 5.13
C ASP A 91 -17.18 4.16 6.59
N LYS A 92 -16.44 3.43 7.43
CA LYS A 92 -16.67 3.40 8.88
C LYS A 92 -16.48 4.77 9.52
N ALA A 93 -15.44 5.51 9.11
CA ALA A 93 -15.19 6.86 9.61
C ALA A 93 -16.30 7.83 9.17
N VAL A 94 -16.70 7.81 7.89
CA VAL A 94 -17.81 8.61 7.35
C VAL A 94 -19.09 8.34 8.13
N SER A 95 -19.43 7.07 8.36
CA SER A 95 -20.64 6.69 9.13
C SER A 95 -20.60 7.24 10.56
N GLY A 96 -19.44 7.21 11.21
CA GLY A 96 -19.25 7.76 12.56
C GLY A 96 -19.39 9.29 12.58
N PHE A 97 -18.77 9.99 11.63
CA PHE A 97 -18.86 11.45 11.51
C PHE A 97 -20.27 11.91 11.13
N LEU A 98 -20.96 11.17 10.26
CA LEU A 98 -22.35 11.44 9.88
C LEU A 98 -23.24 11.42 11.12
N ALA A 99 -23.15 10.38 11.95
CA ALA A 99 -23.93 10.27 13.18
C ALA A 99 -23.66 11.45 14.14
N GLN A 100 -22.39 11.87 14.25
CA GLN A 100 -22.02 13.04 15.05
C GLN A 100 -22.59 14.34 14.47
N CYS A 101 -22.47 14.57 13.16
CA CYS A 101 -23.00 15.77 12.49
C CYS A 101 -24.53 15.87 12.61
N VAL A 102 -25.23 14.76 12.43
CA VAL A 102 -26.70 14.68 12.63
C VAL A 102 -27.05 14.99 14.09
N THR A 103 -26.28 14.48 15.05
CA THR A 103 -26.48 14.77 16.49
C THR A 103 -26.28 16.26 16.80
N LEU A 104 -25.35 16.93 16.12
CA LEU A 104 -25.14 18.37 16.21
C LEU A 104 -26.25 19.19 15.53
N GLY A 105 -27.18 18.53 14.83
CA GLY A 105 -28.33 19.14 14.19
C GLY A 105 -28.04 19.70 12.80
N TYR A 106 -27.01 19.18 12.13
CA TYR A 106 -26.79 19.40 10.70
C TYR A 106 -27.94 18.77 9.92
N ASP A 107 -28.27 19.37 8.79
CA ASP A 107 -29.15 18.72 7.81
C ASP A 107 -28.46 17.47 7.21
N ASN A 108 -29.22 16.47 6.76
CA ASN A 108 -28.66 15.21 6.26
C ASN A 108 -27.65 15.40 5.12
N ASP A 109 -27.92 16.31 4.18
CA ASP A 109 -27.03 16.54 3.04
C ASP A 109 -25.73 17.24 3.47
N LEU A 110 -25.84 18.19 4.40
CA LEU A 110 -24.69 18.90 4.96
C LEU A 110 -23.87 17.98 5.89
N ALA A 111 -24.53 17.10 6.62
CA ALA A 111 -23.91 16.12 7.51
C ALA A 111 -23.11 15.09 6.71
N LEU A 112 -23.65 14.60 5.58
CA LEU A 112 -22.95 13.67 4.70
C LEU A 112 -21.70 14.31 4.11
N ARG A 113 -21.84 15.53 3.56
CA ARG A 113 -20.71 16.27 2.97
C ARG A 113 -19.61 16.57 4.01
N ALA A 114 -20.00 17.01 5.20
CA ALA A 114 -19.07 17.23 6.31
C ALA A 114 -18.38 15.92 6.75
N ALA A 115 -19.12 14.81 6.82
CA ALA A 115 -18.58 13.52 7.21
C ALA A 115 -17.58 12.94 6.19
N GLU A 116 -17.87 13.08 4.89
CA GLU A 116 -16.94 12.73 3.81
C GLU A 116 -15.68 13.59 3.86
N ALA A 117 -15.83 14.91 4.03
CA ALA A 117 -14.71 15.83 4.16
C ALA A 117 -13.83 15.53 5.40
N MET A 118 -14.44 15.16 6.53
CA MET A 118 -13.73 14.74 7.74
C MET A 118 -12.98 13.42 7.54
N ALA A 119 -13.57 12.45 6.84
CA ALA A 119 -12.90 11.19 6.53
C ALA A 119 -11.73 11.37 5.54
N ASP A 120 -11.81 12.37 4.66
CA ASP A 120 -10.78 12.70 3.67
C ASP A 120 -9.72 13.67 4.17
N GLY A 121 -9.90 14.24 5.36
CA GLY A 121 -9.03 15.28 5.89
C GLY A 121 -9.08 16.57 5.06
N ASN A 122 -10.15 16.81 4.31
CA ASN A 122 -10.33 18.03 3.52
C ASN A 122 -10.78 19.18 4.43
N ALA A 123 -9.81 19.84 5.07
CA ALA A 123 -10.07 20.93 6.00
C ALA A 123 -10.85 22.10 5.40
N ALA A 124 -10.65 22.40 4.11
CA ALA A 124 -11.37 23.48 3.44
C ALA A 124 -12.87 23.18 3.35
N GLU A 125 -13.22 21.94 2.98
CA GLU A 125 -14.61 21.51 2.87
C GLU A 125 -15.29 21.36 4.24
N ILE A 126 -14.56 20.91 5.27
CA ILE A 126 -15.06 20.87 6.65
C ILE A 126 -15.46 22.29 7.11
N LEU A 127 -14.59 23.28 6.87
CA LEU A 127 -14.86 24.67 7.25
C LEU A 127 -15.99 25.29 6.44
N ALA A 128 -16.10 24.97 5.14
CA ALA A 128 -17.21 25.41 4.30
C ALA A 128 -18.55 24.86 4.81
N CYS A 129 -18.62 23.55 5.12
CA CYS A 129 -19.81 22.93 5.70
C CYS A 129 -20.18 23.55 7.06
N GLN A 130 -19.18 23.83 7.90
CA GLN A 130 -19.39 24.48 9.19
C GLN A 130 -19.91 25.91 9.02
N GLN A 131 -19.40 26.66 8.03
CA GLN A 131 -19.89 28.00 7.73
C GLN A 131 -21.36 27.97 7.29
N GLU A 132 -21.73 27.08 6.37
CA GLU A 132 -23.12 26.89 5.94
C GLU A 132 -24.04 26.58 7.13
N PHE A 133 -23.59 25.71 8.04
CA PHE A 133 -24.33 25.40 9.26
C PHE A 133 -24.53 26.62 10.16
N ILE A 134 -23.48 27.40 10.40
CA ILE A 134 -23.54 28.62 11.24
C ILE A 134 -24.49 29.65 10.62
N GLU A 135 -24.43 29.86 9.31
CA GLU A 135 -25.32 30.80 8.60
C GLU A 135 -26.79 30.35 8.71
N ALA A 136 -27.06 29.06 8.51
CA ALA A 136 -28.40 28.50 8.64
C ALA A 136 -28.94 28.65 10.07
N LYS A 137 -28.12 28.33 11.08
CA LYS A 137 -28.50 28.50 12.49
C LYS A 137 -28.69 29.95 12.87
N THR A 138 -27.85 30.86 12.39
CA THR A 138 -27.97 32.30 12.66
C THR A 138 -29.28 32.84 12.11
N LYS A 139 -29.62 32.52 10.85
CA LYS A 139 -30.91 32.88 10.23
C LYS A 139 -32.10 32.32 11.01
N GLN A 140 -32.02 31.06 11.47
CA GLN A 140 -33.06 30.47 12.32
C GLN A 140 -33.18 31.21 13.65
N ILE A 141 -32.08 31.59 14.28
CA ILE A 141 -32.08 32.34 15.55
C ILE A 141 -32.69 33.73 15.34
N GLU A 142 -32.30 34.46 14.30
CA GLU A 142 -32.85 35.78 13.96
C GLU A 142 -34.36 35.72 13.68
N ALA A 143 -34.80 34.74 12.88
CA ALA A 143 -36.22 34.54 12.61
C ALA A 143 -37.00 34.19 13.90
N ASN A 144 -36.45 33.32 14.74
CA ASN A 144 -37.06 32.98 16.02
C ASN A 144 -37.06 34.16 17.01
N ALA A 145 -36.03 35.01 16.99
CA ALA A 145 -35.96 36.21 17.80
C ALA A 145 -37.01 37.24 17.36
N LEU A 146 -37.18 37.45 16.05
CA LEU A 146 -38.21 38.32 15.49
C LEU A 146 -39.62 37.83 15.85
N ASN A 147 -39.84 36.52 15.80
CA ASN A 147 -41.11 35.90 16.20
C ASN A 147 -41.38 35.98 17.71
N LYS A 148 -40.34 35.99 18.55
CA LYS A 148 -40.45 36.09 20.01
C LYS A 148 -40.42 37.52 20.52
N GLN A 149 -40.08 38.50 19.69
CA GLN A 149 -40.13 39.89 20.08
C GLN A 149 -41.61 40.22 20.35
N PRO A 150 -41.99 40.57 21.60
CA PRO A 150 -43.35 41.00 21.88
C PRO A 150 -43.63 42.15 20.92
N GLY A 151 -44.68 42.00 20.10
CA GLY A 151 -44.94 42.90 18.99
C GLY A 151 -44.75 44.33 19.45
N LEU A 152 -43.79 45.03 18.85
CA LEU A 152 -43.72 46.47 19.00
C LEU A 152 -45.02 46.96 18.39
N THR A 153 -46.03 47.19 19.23
CA THR A 153 -47.25 47.88 18.84
C THR A 153 -46.73 49.18 18.24
N THR A 154 -46.94 49.37 16.94
CA THR A 154 -46.59 50.57 16.21
C THR A 154 -47.45 51.70 16.74
N GLY A 155 -47.10 52.26 17.91
CA GLY A 155 -47.78 53.39 18.53
C GLY A 155 -49.30 53.31 18.48
N ALA A 156 -49.90 52.11 18.53
CA ALA A 156 -51.33 51.99 18.65
C ALA A 156 -51.64 52.30 20.12
N PRO A 157 -52.38 53.39 20.42
CA PRO A 157 -52.78 53.66 21.80
C PRO A 157 -53.47 52.40 22.32
N PRO A 158 -53.21 51.99 23.58
CA PRO A 158 -53.72 50.73 24.11
C PRO A 158 -55.22 50.64 23.84
N VAL A 159 -55.63 49.62 23.07
CA VAL A 159 -57.04 49.29 22.86
C VAL A 159 -57.58 48.73 24.16
N GLY A 160 -58.01 49.67 24.97
CA GLY A 160 -58.96 49.52 26.04
C GLY A 160 -59.41 50.95 26.23
N ALA A 161 -60.64 51.26 25.86
CA ALA A 161 -61.32 52.45 26.35
C ALA A 161 -61.38 52.33 27.88
N LYS A 162 -60.27 52.61 28.56
CA LYS A 162 -60.28 52.99 29.95
C LYS A 162 -60.98 54.34 29.94
N ASP A 163 -62.06 54.41 30.69
CA ASP A 163 -62.88 55.61 30.82
C ASP A 163 -61.97 56.83 30.88
N LYS A 164 -62.26 57.84 30.04
CA LYS A 164 -61.47 59.08 29.98
C LYS A 164 -61.19 59.65 31.38
N GLU A 165 -62.10 59.39 32.30
CA GLU A 165 -62.02 59.68 33.72
C GLU A 165 -60.85 58.97 34.44
N GLU A 166 -60.62 57.68 34.24
CA GLU A 166 -59.47 56.97 34.82
C GLU A 166 -58.15 57.48 34.23
N THR A 167 -58.12 57.74 32.93
CA THR A 167 -56.92 58.31 32.29
C THR A 167 -56.62 59.72 32.81
N ASN A 168 -57.66 60.53 33.07
CA ASN A 168 -57.50 61.87 33.64
C ASN A 168 -57.14 61.83 35.13
N LYS A 169 -57.62 60.84 35.90
CA LYS A 169 -57.19 60.61 37.29
C LYS A 169 -55.69 60.29 37.35
N LEU A 170 -55.23 59.35 36.51
CA LEU A 170 -53.81 59.03 36.39
C LEU A 170 -52.98 60.25 35.97
N ARG A 171 -53.43 61.02 34.97
CA ARG A 171 -52.73 62.26 34.56
C ARG A 171 -52.67 63.29 35.69
N GLY A 172 -53.74 63.44 36.47
CA GLY A 172 -53.76 64.28 37.66
C GLY A 172 -52.73 63.87 38.71
N TYR A 173 -52.58 62.56 38.98
CA TYR A 173 -51.52 62.06 39.87
C TYR A 173 -50.11 62.40 39.38
N PHE A 174 -49.91 62.46 38.05
CA PHE A 174 -48.63 62.83 37.44
C PHE A 174 -48.50 64.34 37.13
N GLY A 175 -49.46 65.18 37.54
CA GLY A 175 -49.44 66.63 37.30
C GLY A 175 -49.64 67.03 35.83
N LEU A 176 -50.10 66.11 34.99
CA LEU A 176 -50.39 66.34 33.57
C LEU A 176 -51.82 66.87 33.42
N PRO A 177 -52.08 67.79 32.46
CA PRO A 177 -53.42 68.29 32.19
C PRO A 177 -54.38 67.14 31.76
N PRO A 178 -55.70 67.29 31.85
CA PRO A 178 -56.66 66.29 31.36
C PRO A 178 -56.70 66.23 29.82
N ILE A 179 -57.12 65.10 29.28
CA ILE A 179 -57.42 64.90 27.85
C ILE A 179 -58.94 65.14 27.65
N SER A 180 -59.34 65.83 26.58
CA SER A 180 -60.75 66.03 26.17
C SER A 180 -61.39 64.76 25.57
#